data_AF-A0A5J5NAJ1-F1
#
_entry.id   AF-A0A5J5NAJ1-F1
#
_cell.length_a   1.000
_cell.length_b   1.000
_cell.length_c   1.000
_cell.angle_alpha   90.00
_cell.angle_beta   90.00
_cell.angle_gamma   90.00
#
_symmetry.space_group_name_H-M   'P 1'
#
loop_
_entity.id
_entity.type
_entity.pdbx_description
1 polymer ?
#
loop_
_entity_poly.entity_id
_entity_poly.type
_entity_poly.pdbx_seq_one_letter_code
_entity_poly.pdbx_strand_id
1 'polypeptide(L)'
;MEPVGMEMNISQQHSSDPLPFARSYQLEALEKAIKQNTIAYLETGSGKTLIAIMLLRRYAYLVRKPSPFNAVFLVPQVVLVEQV
;
A
#
# COMPACT_ATOMS: atom_id res chain seq x y z
N MET A 1 -31.46 -39.53 -8.84
CA MET A 1 -31.34 -38.20 -8.21
C MET A 1 -29.86 -37.85 -8.23
N GLU A 2 -29.45 -37.11 -9.26
CA GLU A 2 -28.09 -36.60 -9.41
C GLU A 2 -27.91 -35.38 -8.48
N PRO A 3 -26.87 -35.31 -7.64
CA PRO A 3 -26.53 -34.05 -7.01
C PRO A 3 -25.64 -33.24 -7.96
N VAL A 4 -26.27 -32.20 -8.50
CA VAL A 4 -25.75 -30.99 -9.13
C VAL A 4 -24.27 -30.70 -8.80
N GLY A 5 -23.45 -30.62 -9.86
CA GLY A 5 -22.08 -30.14 -9.81
C GLY A 5 -22.01 -28.73 -9.22
N MET A 6 -21.31 -28.61 -8.10
CA MET A 6 -21.01 -27.33 -7.46
C MET A 6 -19.80 -26.71 -8.17
N GLU A 7 -20.05 -25.87 -9.15
CA GLU A 7 -19.03 -25.01 -9.73
C GLU A 7 -18.91 -23.67 -8.95
N MET A 8 -17.66 -23.38 -8.60
CA MET A 8 -17.03 -22.06 -8.51
C MET A 8 -17.47 -21.12 -7.37
N ASN A 9 -16.52 -20.85 -6.45
CA ASN A 9 -16.06 -19.47 -6.35
C ASN A 9 -14.58 -19.44 -5.95
N ILE A 10 -13.76 -18.94 -6.86
CA ILE A 10 -12.34 -18.69 -6.70
C ILE A 10 -12.20 -17.70 -5.55
N SER A 11 -11.78 -18.19 -4.38
CA SER A 11 -11.28 -17.32 -3.32
C SER A 11 -10.06 -16.60 -3.87
N GLN A 12 -10.28 -15.37 -4.29
CA GLN A 12 -9.29 -14.43 -4.80
C GLN A 12 -8.08 -14.48 -3.87
N GLN A 13 -7.01 -15.09 -4.36
CA GLN A 13 -5.70 -15.01 -3.72
C GLN A 13 -5.40 -13.51 -3.63
N HIS A 14 -5.29 -13.02 -2.40
CA HIS A 14 -4.96 -11.65 -2.08
C HIS A 14 -3.48 -11.46 -2.46
N SER A 15 -3.22 -11.32 -3.75
CA SER A 15 -1.90 -11.04 -4.28
C SER A 15 -1.54 -9.64 -3.79
N SER A 16 -0.55 -9.57 -2.92
CA SER A 16 0.24 -8.36 -2.75
C SER A 16 1.06 -8.16 -4.03
N ASP A 17 0.39 -7.95 -5.15
CA ASP A 17 1.04 -7.75 -6.44
C ASP A 17 1.86 -6.46 -6.34
N PRO A 18 3.14 -6.48 -6.78
CA PRO A 18 3.85 -5.25 -7.04
C PRO A 18 3.02 -4.48 -8.07
N LEU A 19 2.47 -3.34 -7.64
CA LEU A 19 1.55 -2.53 -8.43
C LEU A 19 2.15 -2.31 -9.82
N PRO A 20 1.62 -2.92 -10.90
CA PRO A 20 2.23 -2.88 -12.23
C PRO A 20 2.27 -1.48 -12.86
N PHE A 21 1.76 -0.47 -12.16
CA PHE A 21 1.77 0.94 -12.56
C PHE A 21 2.85 1.80 -11.88
N ALA A 22 3.58 1.28 -10.90
CA ALA A 22 4.59 2.06 -10.18
C ALA A 22 5.79 2.36 -11.09
N ARG A 23 6.22 3.63 -11.12
CA ARG A 23 7.39 4.06 -11.88
C ARG A 23 8.67 3.62 -11.17
N SER A 24 9.76 3.45 -11.92
CA SER A 24 11.06 3.02 -11.38
C SER A 24 11.54 3.86 -10.20
N TYR A 25 11.44 5.18 -10.28
CA TYR A 25 11.85 6.09 -9.19
C TYR A 25 11.00 5.93 -7.92
N GLN A 26 9.72 5.51 -8.05
CA GLN A 26 8.84 5.25 -6.92
C GLN A 26 9.23 3.94 -6.22
N LEU A 27 9.60 2.93 -6.99
CA LEU A 27 10.12 1.65 -6.48
C LEU A 27 11.46 1.85 -5.78
N GLU A 28 12.37 2.64 -6.36
CA GLU A 28 13.65 2.97 -5.72
C GLU A 28 13.45 3.71 -4.38
N ALA A 29 12.54 4.69 -4.35
CA ALA A 29 12.20 5.41 -3.12
C ALA A 29 11.57 4.48 -2.07
N LEU A 30 10.69 3.56 -2.49
CA LEU A 30 10.11 2.53 -1.61
C LEU A 30 11.18 1.61 -1.04
N GLU A 31 12.11 1.12 -1.86
CA GLU A 31 13.22 0.26 -1.40
C GLU A 31 14.10 0.96 -0.37
N LYS A 32 14.40 2.25 -0.58
CA LYS A 32 15.14 3.05 0.41
C LYS A 32 14.35 3.17 1.72
N ALA A 33 13.05 3.46 1.64
CA ALA A 33 12.17 3.61 2.80
C ALA A 33 11.96 2.31 3.59
N ILE A 34 12.03 1.14 2.94
CA ILE A 34 12.00 -0.17 3.61
C ILE A 34 13.29 -0.43 4.41
N LYS A 35 14.43 0.06 3.90
CA LYS A 35 15.75 -0.16 4.52
C LYS A 35 16.03 0.80 5.67
N GLN A 36 15.56 2.04 5.58
CA GLN A 36 15.83 3.10 6.55
C GLN A 36 14.84 4.27 6.46
N ASN A 37 14.82 5.11 7.50
CA ASN A 37 14.08 6.37 7.52
C ASN A 37 14.51 7.25 6.34
N THR A 38 13.56 7.65 5.50
CA THR A 38 13.84 8.26 4.20
C THR A 38 13.02 9.53 3.99
N ILE A 39 13.68 10.61 3.56
CA ILE A 39 13.04 11.82 3.04
C ILE A 39 12.99 11.71 1.51
N ALA A 40 11.80 11.59 0.93
CA ALA A 40 11.61 11.53 -0.52
C ALA A 40 11.30 12.92 -1.09
N TYR A 41 12.29 13.55 -1.74
CA TYR A 41 12.12 14.82 -2.43
C TYR A 41 11.74 14.58 -3.90
N LEU A 42 10.47 14.84 -4.25
CA LEU A 42 9.93 14.68 -5.60
C LEU A 42 8.94 15.80 -5.92
N GLU A 43 8.83 16.17 -7.19
CA GLU A 43 7.93 17.23 -7.68
C GLU A 43 6.45 16.93 -7.40
N THR A 44 5.59 17.95 -7.44
CA THR A 44 4.13 17.75 -7.35
C THR A 44 3.63 16.92 -8.54
N GLY A 45 2.65 16.03 -8.31
CA GLY A 45 2.14 15.13 -9.36
C GLY A 45 2.98 13.87 -9.62
N SER A 46 4.18 13.75 -9.06
CA SER A 46 5.06 12.55 -9.19
C SER A 46 4.57 11.30 -8.44
N GLY A 47 3.43 11.36 -7.74
CA GLY A 47 2.90 10.21 -7.00
C GLY A 47 3.61 9.90 -5.67
N LYS A 48 4.07 10.92 -4.93
CA LYS A 48 4.62 10.73 -3.57
C LYS A 48 3.70 9.93 -2.64
N THR A 49 2.39 10.20 -2.70
CA THR A 49 1.37 9.47 -1.91
C THR A 49 1.35 7.98 -2.23
N LEU A 50 1.56 7.60 -3.50
CA LEU A 50 1.63 6.20 -3.90
C LEU A 50 2.80 5.47 -3.20
N ILE A 51 3.95 6.12 -3.08
CA ILE A 51 5.11 5.55 -2.37
C ILE A 51 4.76 5.24 -0.91
N ALA A 52 4.08 6.18 -0.23
CA ALA A 52 3.61 5.97 1.14
C ALA A 52 2.59 4.83 1.25
N ILE A 53 1.64 4.73 0.32
CA ILE A 53 0.65 3.63 0.27
C ILE A 53 1.35 2.28 0.07
N MET A 54 2.33 2.20 -0.83
CA MET A 54 3.11 0.97 -1.03
C MET A 54 3.88 0.58 0.22
N LEU A 55 4.50 1.54 0.91
CA LEU A 55 5.20 1.31 2.16
C LEU A 55 4.24 0.81 3.27
N LEU A 56 3.06 1.43 3.38
CA LEU A 56 2.05 1.01 4.35
C LEU A 56 1.53 -0.39 4.05
N ARG A 57 1.26 -0.72 2.77
CA ARG A 57 0.87 -2.07 2.36
C ARG A 57 1.94 -3.10 2.70
N ARG A 58 3.22 -2.76 2.48
CA ARG A 58 4.36 -3.62 2.84
C ARG A 58 4.39 -3.93 4.34
N TYR A 59 4.10 -2.96 5.19
CA TYR A 59 4.08 -3.11 6.64
C TYR A 59 2.69 -3.36 7.24
N ALA A 60 1.68 -3.65 6.41
CA ALA A 60 0.30 -3.82 6.87
C ALA A 60 0.18 -4.92 7.94
N TYR A 61 1.00 -5.97 7.84
CA TYR A 61 1.06 -7.05 8.82
C TYR A 61 1.49 -6.59 10.21
N LEU A 62 2.27 -5.51 10.33
CA LEU A 62 2.68 -4.95 11.61
C LEU A 62 1.56 -4.15 12.28
N VAL A 63 0.63 -3.55 11.53
CA VAL A 63 -0.39 -2.63 12.07
C VAL A 63 -1.78 -3.27 12.18
N ARG A 64 -2.01 -4.42 11.53
CA ARG A 64 -3.25 -5.20 11.68
C ARG A 64 -3.42 -5.62 13.14
N LYS A 65 -4.63 -5.42 13.68
CA LYS A 65 -4.93 -5.73 15.07
C LYS A 65 -5.12 -7.24 15.28
N PRO A 66 -4.71 -7.80 16.44
CA PRO A 66 -4.14 -7.11 17.60
C PRO A 66 -2.67 -6.74 17.40
N SER A 67 -2.36 -5.44 17.42
CA SER A 67 -1.00 -4.93 17.29
C SER A 67 -0.84 -3.63 18.10
N PRO A 68 0.30 -3.45 18.79
CA PRO A 68 0.63 -2.20 19.45
C PRO A 68 1.05 -1.09 18.47
N PHE A 69 1.36 -1.43 17.22
CA PHE A 69 1.83 -0.47 16.22
C PHE A 69 0.67 0.24 15.51
N ASN A 70 0.92 1.50 15.14
CA ASN A 70 0.01 2.34 14.37
C ASN A 70 0.78 2.99 13.22
N ALA A 71 0.10 3.21 12.10
CA ALA A 71 0.60 4.03 11.02
C ALA A 71 -0.20 5.34 10.99
N VAL A 72 0.48 6.46 10.78
CA VAL A 72 -0.12 7.80 10.77
C VAL A 72 0.34 8.53 9.52
N PHE A 73 -0.59 9.17 8.82
CA PHE A 73 -0.30 10.08 7.73
C PHE A 73 -0.58 11.51 8.22
N LEU A 74 0.45 12.36 8.24
CA LEU A 74 0.35 13.74 8.71
C LEU A 74 0.23 14.68 7.52
N VAL A 75 -0.81 15.51 7.52
CA VAL A 75 -1.05 16.54 6.51
C VAL A 75 -1.20 17.92 7.15
N PRO A 76 -0.79 19.00 6.46
CA PRO A 76 -0.89 20.35 7.01
C PRO A 76 -2.31 20.95 6.95
N GLN A 77 -3.22 20.38 6.16
CA GLN A 77 -4.57 20.93 5.95
C GLN A 77 -5.63 19.84 5.95
N VAL A 78 -6.83 20.17 6.44
CA VAL A 78 -7.97 19.25 6.54
C VAL A 78 -8.41 18.73 5.17
N VAL A 79 -8.40 19.56 4.13
CA VAL A 79 -8.75 19.16 2.75
C VAL A 79 -7.87 18.00 2.25
N LEU A 80 -6.62 17.92 2.71
CA LEU A 80 -5.72 16.85 2.31
C LEU A 80 -6.08 15.50 2.97
N VAL A 81 -6.83 15.50 4.08
CA VAL A 81 -7.27 14.25 4.73
C VAL A 81 -8.23 13.48 3.84
N GLU A 82 -9.09 14.18 3.09
CA GLU A 82 -10.05 13.54 2.18
C GLU A 82 -9.42 13.07 0.86
N GLN A 83 -8.22 13.58 0.53
CA GLN A 83 -7.52 13.28 -0.73
C GLN A 83 -6.55 12.10 -0.64
N VAL A 84 -6.13 11.73 0.57
CA VAL A 84 -5.16 10.66 0.84
C VAL A 84 -5.91 9.36 1.09
#